data_AF-A0A1G1MK27-F1
#
_entry.id   AF-A0A1G1MK27-F1
#
_cell.length_a   1.000
_cell.length_b   1.000
_cell.length_c   1.000
_cell.angle_alpha   90.00
_cell.angle_beta   90.00
_cell.angle_gamma   90.00
#
_symmetry.space_group_name_H-M   'P 1'
#
loop_
_entity.id
_entity.type
_entity.pdbx_description
1 polymer ?
#
loop_
_entity_poly.entity_id
_entity_poly.type
_entity_poly.pdbx_seq_one_letter_code
_entity_poly.pdbx_strand_id
1 'polypeptide(L)'
;MCHGLTGAGDGPAAYLLYPKPRDFTQNEFRLVSTSSMEATDEDLFLTITRGMPGSSMPSWETLNPHERWALVSYIRSLTNDPNAPIESDALIQVPQETPNTPQSIGRGRALFSQACASCHGLQGKGDGQQVMTDNAGVPITPRDLTAGIFKGSSSSHDLYNRLIAGLPGSPMPSYAGVYPDEQVWDLIHYVQSLVPPGVEERVRLRPRTIQAHRIRGDLPGEPTAEAWKRVQPVRLVLTPLWWRDHRVEGVAVKALHNGKTLAVHLAWDDPTRDHATLRPQSFSDGVAVQFSTDDDPPFFGMGEAASVVQIWHWKASWQEDATQWRDIETAYPHAAVDWYEAQRDYRYGEPFEVSQSTTASQDPQFMGGWGADNPLSDPRRRSAAEEALATGLGTLTSRPPALQCVDAKGLWQDGRWQVVLLRQMSPNEPGDLKLKPGQSVSVAFAVWDGHAGDRNGQKNVSIWNILELER
;
A
#
# COMPACT_ATOMS: atom_id res chain seq x y z
N MET A 1 -1.02 7.77 15.43
CA MET A 1 -0.55 6.52 14.78
C MET A 1 0.83 6.61 14.15
N CYS A 2 1.07 7.50 13.18
CA CYS A 2 2.36 7.55 12.47
C CYS A 2 3.40 8.46 13.16
N HIS A 3 3.07 9.73 13.41
CA HIS A 3 4.01 10.74 13.90
C HIS A 3 4.26 10.73 15.43
N GLY A 4 3.66 9.79 16.16
CA GLY A 4 3.69 9.80 17.63
C GLY A 4 2.74 10.83 18.26
N LEU A 5 2.58 10.77 19.58
CA LEU A 5 1.77 11.75 20.32
C LEU A 5 2.51 13.09 20.51
N THR A 6 3.83 13.05 20.51
CA THR A 6 4.72 14.20 20.67
C THR A 6 5.22 14.76 19.34
N GLY A 7 4.83 14.17 18.20
CA GLY A 7 5.32 14.56 16.88
C GLY A 7 6.71 14.05 16.54
N ALA A 8 7.32 13.19 17.35
CA ALA A 8 8.70 12.72 17.18
C ALA A 8 8.89 11.68 16.06
N GLY A 9 7.85 11.37 15.28
CA GLY A 9 7.93 10.38 14.19
C GLY A 9 8.02 8.93 14.69
N ASP A 10 7.70 8.69 15.96
CA ASP A 10 7.89 7.45 16.72
C ASP A 10 6.57 6.76 17.09
N GLY A 11 5.50 7.05 16.35
CA GLY A 11 4.20 6.45 16.62
C GLY A 11 4.22 4.93 16.50
N PRO A 12 3.20 4.23 17.05
CA PRO A 12 3.15 2.76 17.06
C PRO A 12 3.25 2.12 15.67
N ALA A 13 2.90 2.86 14.60
CA ALA A 13 3.07 2.38 13.23
C ALA A 13 4.46 2.65 12.64
N ALA A 14 5.25 3.57 13.19
CA ALA A 14 6.47 4.11 12.57
C ALA A 14 7.53 3.04 12.25
N TYR A 15 7.65 2.00 13.06
CA TYR A 15 8.61 0.91 12.81
C TYR A 15 8.26 0.10 11.53
N LEU A 16 6.99 0.06 11.15
CA LEU A 16 6.46 -0.62 9.96
C LEU A 16 6.44 0.25 8.71
N LEU A 17 6.89 1.51 8.79
CA LEU A 17 6.85 2.44 7.66
C LEU A 17 8.25 2.73 7.14
N TYR A 18 8.37 2.77 5.81
CA TYR A 18 9.53 3.31 5.11
C TYR A 18 9.05 4.08 3.86
N PRO A 19 9.42 5.37 3.67
CA PRO A 19 10.22 6.21 4.57
C PRO A 19 9.59 6.39 5.96
N LYS A 20 10.42 6.71 6.95
CA LYS A 20 9.94 6.98 8.30
C LYS A 20 9.04 8.22 8.34
N PRO A 21 8.02 8.25 9.21
CA PRO A 21 7.26 9.46 9.50
C PRO A 21 8.21 10.60 9.89
N ARG A 22 7.85 11.83 9.53
CA ARG A 22 8.62 13.02 9.87
C ARG A 22 8.59 13.25 11.39
N ASP A 23 9.76 13.47 11.98
CA ASP A 23 9.92 14.09 13.29
C ASP A 23 9.71 15.60 13.14
N PHE A 24 8.67 16.13 13.78
CA PHE A 24 8.32 17.55 13.79
C PHE A 24 9.11 18.33 14.84
N THR A 25 9.65 17.67 15.86
CA THR A 25 10.27 18.33 17.03
C THR A 25 11.51 19.14 16.64
N GLN A 26 12.18 18.77 15.55
CA GLN A 26 13.39 19.43 15.07
C GLN A 26 13.13 20.60 14.11
N ASN A 27 11.86 20.90 13.78
CA ASN A 27 11.47 21.90 12.77
C ASN A 27 12.11 21.67 11.38
N GLU A 28 12.57 20.45 11.06
CA GLU A 28 13.27 20.14 9.81
C GLU A 28 12.32 19.47 8.80
N PHE A 29 11.68 20.28 7.98
CA PHE A 29 10.72 19.84 6.97
C PHE A 29 11.35 19.68 5.58
N ARG A 30 10.89 18.67 4.83
CA ARG A 30 11.43 18.39 3.49
C ARG A 30 10.95 19.39 2.44
N LEU A 31 9.73 19.90 2.55
CA LEU A 31 9.10 20.74 1.53
C LEU A 31 9.04 22.16 2.08
N VAL A 32 9.79 23.07 1.47
CA VAL A 32 10.00 24.45 1.94
C VAL A 32 9.99 25.39 0.74
N SER A 33 9.56 26.63 0.96
CA SER A 33 9.55 27.73 -0.01
C SER A 33 10.47 28.89 0.41
N THR A 34 11.33 28.68 1.40
CA THR A 34 12.27 29.70 1.90
C THR A 34 13.73 29.36 1.56
N SER A 35 14.56 30.39 1.42
CA SER A 35 16.02 30.25 1.28
C SER A 35 16.70 29.87 2.59
N SER A 36 16.06 30.12 3.74
CA SER A 36 16.52 29.67 5.07
C SER A 36 16.30 28.18 5.32
N MET A 37 15.64 27.47 4.39
CA MET A 37 15.26 26.05 4.51
C MET A 37 14.23 25.75 5.63
N GLU A 38 13.50 26.77 6.08
CA GLU A 38 12.43 26.63 7.06
C GLU A 38 11.08 26.54 6.35
N ALA A 39 10.24 25.55 6.70
CA ALA A 39 8.91 25.45 6.12
C ALA A 39 8.02 26.60 6.61
N THR A 40 7.28 27.22 5.70
CA THR A 40 6.18 28.15 5.99
C THR A 40 4.93 27.39 6.42
N ASP A 41 3.97 28.11 7.02
CA ASP A 41 2.67 27.54 7.35
C ASP A 41 1.92 27.07 6.10
N GLU A 42 2.12 27.77 4.97
CA GLU A 42 1.60 27.36 3.66
C GLU A 42 2.27 26.08 3.16
N ASP A 43 3.59 25.91 3.33
CA ASP A 43 4.28 24.66 2.98
C ASP A 43 3.69 23.46 3.73
N LEU A 44 3.42 23.63 5.03
CA LEU A 44 2.78 22.61 5.85
C LEU A 44 1.35 22.34 5.40
N PHE A 45 0.56 23.40 5.16
CA PHE A 45 -0.81 23.30 4.68
C PHE A 45 -0.91 22.53 3.36
N LEU A 46 -0.05 22.87 2.39
CA LEU A 46 0.00 22.21 1.08
C LEU A 46 0.44 20.75 1.22
N THR A 47 1.38 20.45 2.11
CA THR A 47 1.84 19.09 2.41
C THR A 47 0.74 18.23 3.01
N ILE A 48 -0.01 18.74 3.99
CA ILE A 48 -1.17 18.04 4.57
C ILE A 48 -2.25 17.81 3.51
N THR A 49 -2.51 18.84 2.71
CA THR A 49 -3.53 18.82 1.64
C THR A 49 -3.27 17.72 0.62
N ARG A 50 -2.07 17.67 0.03
CA ARG A 50 -1.74 16.73 -1.05
C ARG A 50 -1.26 15.37 -0.55
N GLY A 51 -0.83 15.30 0.71
CA GLY A 51 -0.04 14.17 1.22
C GLY A 51 1.41 14.24 0.75
N MET A 52 2.09 13.09 0.77
CA MET A 52 3.47 12.98 0.28
C MET A 52 3.61 11.71 -0.56
N PRO A 53 3.40 11.79 -1.89
CA PRO A 53 3.63 10.67 -2.79
C PRO A 53 5.06 10.13 -2.63
N GLY A 54 5.23 8.82 -2.75
CA GLY A 54 6.50 8.21 -2.33
C GLY A 54 6.55 7.84 -0.86
N SER A 55 5.44 7.92 -0.11
CA SER A 55 5.38 7.56 1.31
C SER A 55 3.98 7.08 1.70
N SER A 56 3.82 6.66 2.95
CA SER A 56 2.53 6.30 3.53
C SER A 56 1.69 7.50 4.00
N MET A 57 2.07 8.75 3.68
CA MET A 57 1.32 9.95 4.04
C MET A 57 0.26 10.27 2.97
N PRO A 58 -1.04 10.03 3.25
CA PRO A 58 -2.11 10.27 2.29
C PRO A 58 -2.47 11.75 2.20
N SER A 59 -3.33 12.07 1.22
CA SER A 59 -3.98 13.37 1.14
C SER A 59 -5.04 13.52 2.23
N TRP A 60 -5.09 14.71 2.85
CA TRP A 60 -6.14 15.10 3.79
C TRP A 60 -7.09 16.15 3.18
N GLU A 61 -7.21 16.18 1.86
CA GLU A 61 -8.08 17.11 1.12
C GLU A 61 -9.57 16.96 1.47
N THR A 62 -9.96 15.83 2.06
CA THR A 62 -11.32 15.60 2.61
C THR A 62 -11.62 16.42 3.85
N LEU A 63 -10.60 16.82 4.61
CA LEU A 63 -10.77 17.78 5.70
C LEU A 63 -10.97 19.17 5.13
N ASN A 64 -11.88 19.93 5.75
CA ASN A 64 -12.13 21.28 5.29
C ASN A 64 -10.88 22.18 5.54
N PRO A 65 -10.75 23.32 4.86
CA PRO A 65 -9.56 24.17 5.01
C PRO A 65 -9.29 24.62 6.45
N HIS A 66 -10.32 24.86 7.26
CA HIS A 66 -10.16 25.30 8.66
C HIS A 66 -9.53 24.18 9.53
N GLU A 67 -9.96 22.93 9.35
CA GLU A 67 -9.37 21.78 10.03
C GLU A 67 -7.90 21.58 9.64
N ARG A 68 -7.58 21.72 8.35
CA ARG A 68 -6.19 21.62 7.88
C ARG A 68 -5.30 22.72 8.44
N TRP A 69 -5.79 23.96 8.53
CA TRP A 69 -5.06 25.03 9.21
C TRP A 69 -4.89 24.78 10.71
N ALA A 70 -5.89 24.22 11.39
CA ALA A 70 -5.75 23.82 12.79
C ALA A 70 -4.66 22.75 12.98
N LEU A 71 -4.52 21.81 12.03
CA LEU A 71 -3.42 20.83 12.03
C LEU A 71 -2.06 21.51 11.84
N VAL A 72 -1.95 22.53 11.00
CA VAL A 72 -0.70 23.32 10.84
C VAL A 72 -0.31 23.95 12.17
N SER A 73 -1.23 24.65 12.84
CA SER A 73 -0.98 25.26 14.15
C SER A 73 -0.58 24.22 15.20
N TYR A 74 -1.21 23.03 15.18
CA TYR A 74 -0.84 21.94 16.06
C TYR A 74 0.57 21.41 15.78
N ILE A 75 0.93 21.17 14.51
CA ILE A 75 2.28 20.74 14.14
C ILE A 75 3.33 21.76 14.59
N ARG A 76 3.07 23.06 14.43
CA ARG A 76 3.95 24.13 14.94
C ARG A 76 4.16 24.03 16.44
N SER A 77 3.10 23.78 17.20
CA SER A 77 3.17 23.63 18.66
C SER A 77 4.05 22.46 19.13
N LEU A 78 4.34 21.49 18.26
CA LEU A 78 5.20 20.34 18.54
C LEU A 78 6.68 20.58 18.20
N THR A 79 7.01 21.66 17.50
CA THR A 79 8.38 22.01 17.14
C THR A 79 9.16 22.53 18.36
N ASN A 80 10.49 22.47 18.32
CA ASN A 80 11.37 23.02 19.36
C ASN A 80 11.30 24.56 19.47
N ASP A 81 10.82 25.26 18.44
CA ASP A 81 10.56 26.69 18.46
C ASP A 81 9.22 27.05 17.80
N PRO A 82 8.08 26.87 18.51
CA PRO A 82 6.75 27.08 17.96
C PRO A 82 6.44 28.52 17.53
N ASN A 83 7.20 29.49 18.01
CA ASN A 83 6.97 30.91 17.77
C ASN A 83 8.08 31.55 16.92
N ALA A 84 9.02 30.76 16.38
CA ALA A 84 10.03 31.25 15.47
C ALA A 84 9.35 32.01 14.31
N PRO A 85 9.56 33.32 14.18
CA PRO A 85 9.04 34.04 13.05
C PRO A 85 9.79 33.59 11.80
N ILE A 86 9.05 33.22 10.77
CA ILE A 86 9.65 32.99 9.45
C ILE A 86 9.83 34.35 8.81
N GLU A 87 11.07 34.73 8.57
CA GLU A 87 11.39 36.03 8.00
C GLU A 87 10.80 36.13 6.58
N SER A 88 9.98 37.15 6.34
CA SER A 88 9.23 37.27 5.08
C SER A 88 10.13 37.46 3.85
N ASP A 89 11.31 38.04 4.05
CA ASP A 89 12.36 38.20 3.04
C ASP A 89 13.12 36.90 2.75
N ALA A 90 12.95 35.86 3.57
CA ALA A 90 13.47 34.52 3.27
C ALA A 90 12.62 33.78 2.21
N LEU A 91 11.45 34.27 1.83
CA LEU A 91 10.63 33.65 0.79
C LEU A 91 11.34 33.70 -0.56
N ILE A 92 11.48 32.52 -1.20
CA ILE A 92 12.07 32.41 -2.53
C ILE A 92 11.16 33.14 -3.52
N GLN A 93 11.73 34.16 -4.16
CA GLN A 93 11.04 34.88 -5.23
C GLN A 93 11.09 34.04 -6.50
N VAL A 94 9.97 33.40 -6.85
CA VAL A 94 9.86 32.61 -8.08
C VAL A 94 9.71 33.58 -9.25
N PRO A 95 10.69 33.64 -10.18
CA PRO A 95 10.63 34.53 -11.33
C PRO A 95 9.52 34.10 -12.30
N GLN A 96 9.21 34.94 -13.28
CA GLN A 96 8.26 34.56 -14.31
C GLN A 96 8.77 33.34 -15.10
N GLU A 97 7.93 32.32 -15.23
CA GLU A 97 8.25 31.09 -16.00
C GLU A 97 8.52 31.43 -17.48
N THR A 98 9.63 30.92 -18.00
CA THR A 98 9.96 31.05 -19.42
C THR A 98 9.11 30.09 -20.27
N PRO A 99 8.96 30.30 -21.59
CA PRO A 99 8.16 29.39 -22.41
C PRO A 99 8.71 27.96 -22.43
N ASN A 100 7.88 27.00 -22.02
CA ASN A 100 8.17 25.56 -22.13
C ASN A 100 8.17 25.14 -23.60
N THR A 101 9.38 25.04 -24.18
CA THR A 101 9.61 24.76 -25.60
C THR A 101 10.55 23.55 -25.76
N PRO A 102 10.54 22.85 -26.92
CA PRO A 102 11.49 21.76 -27.16
C PRO A 102 12.96 22.17 -27.00
N GLN A 103 13.31 23.41 -27.31
CA GLN A 103 14.65 23.95 -27.13
C GLN A 103 15.00 24.10 -25.63
N SER A 104 14.05 24.57 -24.83
CA SER A 104 14.20 24.67 -23.37
C SER A 104 14.38 23.29 -22.73
N ILE A 105 13.54 22.32 -23.10
CA ILE A 105 13.67 20.91 -22.69
C ILE A 105 15.04 20.35 -23.09
N GLY A 106 15.53 20.66 -24.30
CA GLY A 106 16.83 20.23 -24.79
C GLY A 106 18.01 20.77 -23.97
N ARG A 107 17.98 22.06 -23.61
CA ARG A 107 18.97 22.68 -22.72
C ARG A 107 18.89 22.12 -21.31
N GLY A 108 17.68 21.95 -20.79
CA GLY A 108 17.42 21.33 -19.48
C GLY A 108 17.98 19.92 -19.39
N ARG A 109 17.80 19.09 -20.41
CA ARG A 109 18.38 17.74 -20.49
C ARG A 109 19.90 17.75 -20.38
N ALA A 110 20.55 18.69 -21.06
CA ALA A 110 22.01 18.82 -21.02
C ALA A 110 22.50 19.21 -19.62
N LEU A 111 21.80 20.14 -18.95
CA LEU A 111 22.10 20.54 -17.57
C LEU A 111 21.84 19.39 -16.58
N PHE A 112 20.71 18.69 -16.72
CA PHE A 112 20.34 17.58 -15.84
C PHE A 112 21.37 16.45 -15.89
N SER A 113 21.91 16.15 -17.08
CA SER A 113 22.95 15.13 -17.27
C SER A 113 24.24 15.46 -16.53
N GLN A 114 24.53 16.75 -16.30
CA GLN A 114 25.74 17.23 -15.64
C GLN A 114 25.59 17.32 -14.12
N ALA A 115 24.43 17.77 -13.64
CA ALA A 115 24.23 18.11 -12.22
C ALA A 115 23.31 17.16 -11.44
N CYS A 116 22.39 16.46 -12.11
CA CYS A 116 21.34 15.70 -11.44
C CYS A 116 21.48 14.18 -11.65
N ALA A 117 22.03 13.76 -12.80
CA ALA A 117 22.04 12.36 -13.21
C ALA A 117 22.93 11.45 -12.36
N SER A 118 23.91 11.97 -11.61
CA SER A 118 24.71 11.17 -10.68
C SER A 118 23.86 10.50 -9.59
N CYS A 119 22.79 11.19 -9.17
CA CYS A 119 21.84 10.72 -8.17
C CYS A 119 20.54 10.20 -8.80
N HIS A 120 19.95 10.94 -9.74
CA HIS A 120 18.65 10.61 -10.33
C HIS A 120 18.72 9.67 -11.53
N GLY A 121 19.93 9.34 -12.02
CA GLY A 121 20.14 8.62 -13.28
C GLY A 121 19.83 9.48 -14.51
N LEU A 122 20.39 9.15 -15.68
CA LEU A 122 20.24 9.97 -16.90
C LEU A 122 18.80 10.15 -17.37
N GLN A 123 17.93 9.19 -17.05
CA GLN A 123 16.52 9.19 -17.41
C GLN A 123 15.61 9.68 -16.26
N GLY A 124 16.17 10.07 -15.11
CA GLY A 124 15.40 10.51 -13.95
C GLY A 124 14.67 9.38 -13.21
N LYS A 125 15.13 8.14 -13.33
CA LYS A 125 14.51 6.94 -12.72
C LYS A 125 14.91 6.70 -11.27
N GLY A 126 15.83 7.50 -10.73
CA GLY A 126 16.36 7.30 -9.37
C GLY A 126 17.42 6.19 -9.29
N ASP A 127 17.97 5.75 -10.42
CA ASP A 127 18.96 4.67 -10.57
C ASP A 127 20.41 5.19 -10.68
N GLY A 128 20.67 6.39 -10.15
CA GLY A 128 22.02 6.93 -10.03
C GLY A 128 22.91 6.06 -9.13
N GLN A 129 24.21 6.02 -9.44
CA GLN A 129 25.16 5.12 -8.77
C GLN A 129 25.70 5.67 -7.43
N GLN A 130 25.33 6.90 -7.07
CA GLN A 130 25.79 7.52 -5.83
C GLN A 130 25.07 6.93 -4.62
N VAL A 131 25.86 6.42 -3.65
CA VAL A 131 25.31 6.04 -2.34
C VAL A 131 24.97 7.30 -1.57
N MET A 132 23.74 7.36 -1.07
CA MET A 132 23.14 8.55 -0.47
C MET A 132 22.53 8.20 0.89
N THR A 133 22.78 9.04 1.88
CA THR A 133 22.15 8.95 3.20
C THR A 133 21.53 10.29 3.56
N ASP A 134 20.43 10.28 4.30
CA ASP A 134 19.93 11.51 4.91
C ASP A 134 20.83 11.96 6.08
N ASN A 135 20.48 13.08 6.70
CA ASN A 135 21.21 13.64 7.84
C ASN A 135 21.20 12.73 9.09
N ALA A 136 20.30 11.75 9.17
CA ALA A 136 20.27 10.73 10.21
C ALA A 136 21.09 9.47 9.83
N GLY A 137 21.79 9.49 8.70
CA GLY A 137 22.59 8.37 8.22
C GLY A 137 21.77 7.23 7.61
N VAL A 138 20.47 7.45 7.37
CA VAL A 138 19.59 6.42 6.78
C VAL A 138 19.76 6.43 5.27
N PRO A 139 19.99 5.27 4.62
CA PRO A 139 20.04 5.18 3.17
C PRO A 139 18.78 5.75 2.53
N ILE A 140 18.95 6.58 1.50
CA ILE A 140 17.87 7.21 0.76
C ILE A 140 18.17 7.21 -0.73
N THR A 141 17.18 6.88 -1.54
CA THR A 141 17.25 6.97 -3.00
C THR A 141 16.30 8.06 -3.51
N PRO A 142 16.68 8.79 -4.58
CA PRO A 142 15.75 9.64 -5.30
C PRO A 142 14.59 8.83 -5.85
N ARG A 143 13.42 9.46 -5.96
CA ARG A 143 12.25 8.82 -6.55
C ARG A 143 12.38 8.75 -8.06
N ASP A 144 11.74 7.76 -8.65
CA ASP A 144 11.51 7.70 -10.10
C ASP A 144 10.58 8.86 -10.51
N LEU A 145 11.17 9.88 -11.13
CA LEU A 145 10.46 11.05 -11.63
C LEU A 145 9.60 10.67 -12.84
N THR A 146 9.99 9.67 -13.62
CA THR A 146 9.22 9.19 -14.78
C THR A 146 7.91 8.51 -14.36
N ALA A 147 7.88 7.96 -13.14
CA ALA A 147 6.68 7.42 -12.50
C ALA A 147 5.78 8.50 -11.87
N GLY A 148 6.09 9.79 -12.05
CA GLY A 148 5.31 10.90 -11.50
C GLY A 148 5.40 11.03 -9.97
N ILE A 149 6.43 10.45 -9.34
CA ILE A 149 6.54 10.36 -7.89
C ILE A 149 7.39 11.52 -7.38
N PHE A 150 6.74 12.66 -7.18
CA PHE A 150 7.33 13.82 -6.52
C PHE A 150 6.95 13.80 -5.04
N LYS A 151 7.92 14.03 -4.13
CA LYS A 151 7.61 14.20 -2.70
C LYS A 151 6.66 15.38 -2.45
N GLY A 152 6.74 16.43 -3.29
CA GLY A 152 5.83 17.56 -3.29
C GLY A 152 4.93 17.54 -4.52
N SER A 153 4.98 18.61 -5.31
CA SER A 153 4.28 18.75 -6.59
C SER A 153 5.27 18.78 -7.75
N SER A 154 4.79 18.47 -8.96
CA SER A 154 5.48 18.69 -10.23
C SER A 154 5.20 20.07 -10.84
N SER A 155 4.41 20.92 -10.16
CA SER A 155 4.14 22.28 -10.61
C SER A 155 5.43 23.09 -10.71
N SER A 156 5.51 23.96 -11.74
CA SER A 156 6.70 24.75 -12.02
C SER A 156 7.17 25.56 -10.80
N HIS A 157 6.22 26.17 -10.07
CA HIS A 157 6.49 26.90 -8.83
C HIS A 157 7.15 26.02 -7.74
N ASP A 158 6.60 24.82 -7.47
CA ASP A 158 7.12 23.94 -6.41
C ASP A 158 8.45 23.31 -6.81
N LEU A 159 8.64 23.01 -8.10
CA LEU A 159 9.92 22.53 -8.62
C LEU A 159 10.99 23.62 -8.58
N TYR A 160 10.63 24.88 -8.80
CA TYR A 160 11.54 26.01 -8.63
C TYR A 160 11.99 26.13 -7.17
N ASN A 161 11.04 26.20 -6.23
CA ASN A 161 11.35 26.22 -4.80
C ASN A 161 12.22 25.02 -4.39
N ARG A 162 11.94 23.83 -4.95
CA ARG A 162 12.72 22.62 -4.70
C ARG A 162 14.17 22.74 -5.17
N LEU A 163 14.40 23.25 -6.37
CA LEU A 163 15.75 23.39 -6.90
C LEU A 163 16.53 24.48 -6.16
N ILE A 164 15.87 25.58 -5.81
CA ILE A 164 16.52 26.70 -5.12
C ILE A 164 16.77 26.39 -3.65
N ALA A 165 15.80 25.87 -2.90
CA ALA A 165 16.00 25.51 -1.49
C ALA A 165 16.77 24.20 -1.30
N GLY A 166 16.78 23.33 -2.30
CA GLY A 166 17.16 21.92 -2.11
C GLY A 166 16.09 21.16 -1.35
N LEU A 167 16.45 20.02 -0.75
CA LEU A 167 15.52 19.21 0.06
C LEU A 167 16.13 18.98 1.45
N PRO A 168 15.75 19.80 2.45
CA PRO A 168 16.40 19.82 3.77
C PRO A 168 16.50 18.44 4.41
N GLY A 169 17.63 18.18 5.05
CA GLY A 169 18.02 16.90 5.63
C GLY A 169 18.32 15.79 4.62
N SER A 170 18.35 16.05 3.31
CA SER A 170 18.66 15.03 2.28
C SER A 170 19.90 15.43 1.48
N PRO A 171 20.46 14.51 0.69
CA PRO A 171 21.54 14.82 -0.24
C PRO A 171 21.18 15.75 -1.40
N MET A 172 19.90 16.09 -1.62
CA MET A 172 19.51 16.98 -2.72
C MET A 172 19.86 18.44 -2.36
N PRO A 173 20.88 19.03 -3.02
CA PRO A 173 21.44 20.31 -2.63
C PRO A 173 20.57 21.48 -3.10
N SER A 174 20.86 22.66 -2.56
CA SER A 174 20.40 23.93 -3.12
C SER A 174 21.17 24.28 -4.39
N TYR A 175 20.46 24.80 -5.39
CA TYR A 175 21.02 25.38 -6.61
C TYR A 175 20.89 26.90 -6.66
N ALA A 176 20.61 27.55 -5.52
CA ALA A 176 20.54 29.00 -5.42
C ALA A 176 21.85 29.64 -5.90
N GLY A 177 21.76 30.53 -6.90
CA GLY A 177 22.92 31.23 -7.46
C GLY A 177 23.89 30.35 -8.28
N VAL A 178 23.61 29.05 -8.46
CA VAL A 178 24.42 28.14 -9.29
C VAL A 178 24.10 28.34 -10.77
N TYR A 179 22.82 28.50 -11.09
CA TYR A 179 22.32 28.72 -12.43
C TYR A 179 21.51 30.02 -12.49
N PRO A 180 21.52 30.75 -13.62
CA PRO A 180 20.56 31.81 -13.85
C PRO A 180 19.14 31.23 -13.96
N ASP A 181 18.13 32.02 -13.62
CA ASP A 181 16.72 31.60 -13.57
C ASP A 181 16.24 30.93 -14.86
N GLU A 182 16.67 31.41 -16.02
CA GLU A 182 16.34 30.81 -17.32
C GLU A 182 16.79 29.35 -17.44
N GLN A 183 17.96 29.02 -16.88
CA GLN A 183 18.49 27.65 -16.87
C GLN A 183 17.80 26.78 -15.82
N VAL A 184 17.35 27.37 -14.71
CA VAL A 184 16.51 26.67 -13.73
C VAL A 184 15.17 26.29 -14.38
N TRP A 185 14.55 27.20 -15.15
CA TRP A 185 13.35 26.88 -15.92
C TRP A 185 13.60 25.81 -16.98
N ASP A 186 14.72 25.86 -17.71
CA ASP A 186 15.09 24.79 -18.65
C ASP A 186 15.14 23.42 -17.96
N LEU A 187 15.77 23.34 -16.78
CA LEU A 187 15.81 22.12 -15.96
C LEU A 187 14.41 21.65 -15.56
N ILE A 188 13.55 22.56 -15.11
CA ILE A 188 12.16 22.25 -14.70
C ILE A 188 11.36 21.72 -15.88
N HIS A 189 11.43 22.36 -17.04
CA HIS A 189 10.74 21.88 -18.24
C HIS A 189 11.22 20.49 -18.66
N TYR A 190 12.52 20.20 -18.54
CA TYR A 190 13.03 18.85 -18.77
C TYR A 190 12.47 17.85 -17.75
N VAL A 191 12.52 18.16 -16.45
CA VAL A 191 11.99 17.27 -15.40
C VAL A 191 10.50 16.99 -15.59
N GLN A 192 9.70 18.00 -15.94
CA GLN A 192 8.28 17.82 -16.26
C GLN A 192 8.08 16.97 -17.53
N SER A 193 8.96 17.12 -18.54
CA SER A 193 8.90 16.31 -19.77
C SER A 193 9.16 14.82 -19.54
N LEU A 194 9.79 14.44 -18.41
CA LEU A 194 10.00 13.04 -18.03
C LEU A 194 8.70 12.35 -17.59
N VAL A 195 7.68 13.12 -17.20
CA VAL A 195 6.42 12.60 -16.65
C VAL A 195 5.40 12.45 -17.77
N PRO A 196 4.97 11.23 -18.11
CA PRO A 196 3.92 11.05 -19.10
C PRO A 196 2.57 11.61 -18.57
N PRO A 197 1.70 12.14 -19.45
CA PRO A 197 0.40 12.67 -19.06
C PRO A 197 -0.43 11.67 -18.24
N GLY A 198 -0.97 12.12 -17.11
CA GLY A 198 -1.86 11.34 -16.24
C GLY A 198 -1.17 10.31 -15.33
N VAL A 199 0.17 10.21 -15.35
CA VAL A 199 0.91 9.27 -14.50
C VAL A 199 0.84 9.63 -13.02
N GLU A 200 0.84 10.93 -12.68
CA GLU A 200 0.74 11.36 -11.27
C GLU A 200 -0.56 10.94 -10.57
N GLU A 201 -1.67 10.86 -11.31
CA GLU A 201 -2.94 10.40 -10.75
C GLU A 201 -2.89 8.92 -10.35
N ARG A 202 -1.87 8.16 -10.80
CA ARG A 202 -1.64 6.76 -10.42
C ARG A 202 -0.93 6.61 -9.09
N VAL A 203 -0.40 7.69 -8.50
CA VAL A 203 0.37 7.65 -7.25
C VAL A 203 -0.22 8.53 -6.14
N ARG A 204 -1.28 9.28 -6.44
CA ARG A 204 -2.02 10.09 -5.48
C ARG A 204 -3.09 9.26 -4.76
N LEU A 205 -2.94 9.13 -3.45
CA LEU A 205 -3.91 8.46 -2.58
C LEU A 205 -5.09 9.41 -2.31
N ARG A 206 -6.18 9.23 -3.05
CA ARG A 206 -7.44 9.98 -2.88
C ARG A 206 -8.61 9.03 -2.64
N PRO A 207 -9.52 9.33 -1.70
CA PRO A 207 -10.70 8.52 -1.48
C PRO A 207 -11.54 8.43 -2.76
N ARG A 208 -12.02 7.23 -3.05
CA ARG A 208 -12.96 6.96 -4.15
C ARG A 208 -14.23 6.33 -3.61
N THR A 209 -15.29 6.43 -4.40
CA THR A 209 -16.56 5.74 -4.13
C THR A 209 -16.69 4.56 -5.08
N ILE A 210 -17.03 3.40 -4.54
CA ILE A 210 -17.26 2.15 -5.25
C ILE A 210 -18.74 1.84 -5.11
N GLN A 211 -19.46 1.86 -6.23
CA GLN A 211 -20.85 1.42 -6.23
C GLN A 211 -20.90 -0.10 -6.29
N ALA A 212 -21.51 -0.73 -5.28
CA ALA A 212 -21.93 -2.12 -5.37
C ALA A 212 -23.30 -2.16 -6.05
N HIS A 213 -23.34 -2.55 -7.32
CA HIS A 213 -24.59 -2.61 -8.06
C HIS A 213 -25.44 -3.79 -7.64
N ARG A 214 -26.75 -3.58 -7.59
CA ARG A 214 -27.69 -4.64 -7.24
C ARG A 214 -28.10 -5.44 -8.47
N ILE A 215 -27.97 -6.77 -8.39
CA ILE A 215 -28.48 -7.69 -9.41
C ILE A 215 -29.48 -8.69 -8.85
N ARG A 216 -30.29 -9.28 -9.73
CA ARG A 216 -31.22 -10.36 -9.38
C ARG A 216 -30.54 -11.71 -9.56
N GLY A 217 -30.83 -12.66 -8.66
CA GLY A 217 -30.29 -14.02 -8.71
C GLY A 217 -28.97 -14.16 -7.96
N ASP A 218 -28.24 -15.23 -8.27
CA ASP A 218 -26.98 -15.55 -7.61
C ASP A 218 -25.83 -14.70 -8.17
N LEU A 219 -24.86 -14.41 -7.31
CA LEU A 219 -23.67 -13.66 -7.70
C LEU A 219 -22.64 -14.60 -8.33
N PRO A 220 -21.93 -14.17 -9.39
CA PRO A 220 -20.92 -15.00 -10.02
C PRO A 220 -19.67 -15.14 -9.14
N GLY A 221 -19.25 -16.38 -8.90
CA GLY A 221 -17.93 -16.67 -8.31
C GLY A 221 -16.78 -16.66 -9.32
N GLU A 222 -17.09 -16.82 -10.62
CA GLU A 222 -16.08 -16.80 -11.68
C GLU A 222 -15.62 -15.36 -11.99
N PRO A 223 -14.31 -15.06 -11.93
CA PRO A 223 -13.79 -13.72 -12.22
C PRO A 223 -14.10 -13.23 -13.65
N THR A 224 -14.31 -14.14 -14.59
CA THR A 224 -14.57 -13.84 -16.02
C THR A 224 -16.05 -13.81 -16.38
N ALA A 225 -16.96 -13.99 -15.41
CA ALA A 225 -18.40 -14.03 -15.66
C ALA A 225 -18.93 -12.75 -16.34
N GLU A 226 -19.93 -12.91 -17.20
CA GLU A 226 -20.55 -11.82 -17.98
C GLU A 226 -21.09 -10.66 -17.11
N ALA A 227 -21.57 -10.94 -15.90
CA ALA A 227 -22.10 -9.90 -15.03
C ALA A 227 -21.03 -8.84 -14.67
N TRP A 228 -19.76 -9.25 -14.54
CA TRP A 228 -18.65 -8.32 -14.26
C TRP A 228 -18.32 -7.39 -15.42
N LYS A 229 -18.66 -7.76 -16.66
CA LYS A 229 -18.40 -6.94 -17.85
C LYS A 229 -19.28 -5.69 -17.90
N ARG A 230 -20.41 -5.69 -17.19
CA ARG A 230 -21.36 -4.57 -17.12
C ARG A 230 -21.00 -3.53 -16.05
N VAL A 231 -20.08 -3.87 -15.15
CA VAL A 231 -19.67 -2.99 -14.05
C VAL A 231 -18.36 -2.31 -14.44
N GLN A 232 -18.36 -0.97 -14.39
CA GLN A 232 -17.15 -0.20 -14.59
C GLN A 232 -16.24 -0.33 -13.36
N PRO A 233 -14.95 -0.70 -13.54
CA PRO A 233 -14.04 -0.79 -12.42
C PRO A 233 -13.65 0.59 -11.89
N VAL A 234 -13.57 0.72 -10.57
CA VAL A 234 -12.94 1.85 -9.90
C VAL A 234 -11.49 1.49 -9.63
N ARG A 235 -10.54 2.21 -10.24
CA ARG A 235 -9.11 2.01 -9.97
C ARG A 235 -8.72 2.76 -8.70
N LEU A 236 -8.20 2.03 -7.73
CA LEU A 236 -7.67 2.56 -6.48
C LEU A 236 -6.14 2.54 -6.54
N VAL A 237 -5.53 3.64 -6.12
CA VAL A 237 -4.08 3.72 -5.97
C VAL A 237 -3.66 2.94 -4.72
N LEU A 238 -2.59 2.17 -4.85
CA LEU A 238 -1.95 1.50 -3.73
C LEU A 238 -0.58 2.10 -3.47
N THR A 239 -0.21 2.19 -2.19
CA THR A 239 1.14 2.54 -1.78
C THR A 239 1.74 1.40 -0.97
N PRO A 240 3.00 1.01 -1.22
CA PRO A 240 3.71 0.13 -0.31
C PRO A 240 3.93 0.85 1.04
N LEU A 241 3.74 0.13 2.13
CA LEU A 241 4.12 0.60 3.48
C LEU A 241 5.65 0.71 3.62
N TRP A 242 6.37 -0.15 2.88
CA TRP A 242 7.82 -0.11 2.74
C TRP A 242 8.16 0.25 1.30
N TRP A 243 8.45 1.54 1.09
CA TRP A 243 8.61 2.07 -0.26
C TRP A 243 9.68 1.33 -1.06
N ARG A 244 9.27 0.86 -2.23
CA ARG A 244 10.09 0.28 -3.29
C ARG A 244 9.52 0.70 -4.63
N ASP A 245 10.36 0.79 -5.65
CA ASP A 245 9.91 1.28 -6.96
C ASP A 245 9.11 0.23 -7.72
N HIS A 246 9.54 -1.05 -7.64
CA HIS A 246 8.78 -2.21 -8.15
C HIS A 246 7.65 -2.52 -7.18
N ARG A 247 6.42 -2.11 -7.52
CA ARG A 247 5.26 -2.21 -6.63
C ARG A 247 3.98 -2.43 -7.42
N VAL A 248 2.96 -2.94 -6.75
CA VAL A 248 1.60 -2.92 -7.29
C VAL A 248 1.05 -1.50 -7.15
N GLU A 249 0.91 -0.79 -8.27
CA GLU A 249 0.50 0.63 -8.25
C GLU A 249 -0.98 0.85 -7.94
N GLY A 250 -1.81 -0.15 -8.19
CA GLY A 250 -3.24 -0.02 -8.00
C GLY A 250 -4.01 -1.32 -8.18
N VAL A 251 -5.23 -1.32 -7.66
CA VAL A 251 -6.19 -2.41 -7.82
C VAL A 251 -7.47 -1.86 -8.45
N ALA A 252 -7.98 -2.55 -9.47
CA ALA A 252 -9.28 -2.29 -10.05
C ALA A 252 -10.33 -3.04 -9.25
N VAL A 253 -11.34 -2.32 -8.76
CA VAL A 253 -12.40 -2.88 -7.91
C VAL A 253 -13.75 -2.76 -8.59
N LYS A 254 -14.53 -3.84 -8.56
CA LYS A 254 -15.96 -3.87 -8.91
C LYS A 254 -16.71 -4.52 -7.76
N ALA A 255 -17.94 -4.10 -7.52
CA ALA A 255 -18.77 -4.70 -6.49
C ALA A 255 -20.19 -4.97 -7.03
N LEU A 256 -20.74 -6.12 -6.62
CA LEU A 256 -22.11 -6.54 -6.92
C LEU A 256 -22.75 -7.09 -5.65
N HIS A 257 -24.05 -6.88 -5.47
CA HIS A 257 -24.79 -7.57 -4.43
C HIS A 257 -26.19 -7.97 -4.93
N ASN A 258 -26.81 -8.94 -4.27
CA ASN A 258 -28.20 -9.33 -4.56
C ASN A 258 -29.16 -9.03 -3.38
N GLY A 259 -28.65 -8.32 -2.38
CA GLY A 259 -29.34 -8.00 -1.13
C GLY A 259 -29.19 -9.06 -0.03
N LYS A 260 -28.56 -10.21 -0.35
CA LYS A 260 -28.22 -11.26 0.62
C LYS A 260 -26.72 -11.52 0.67
N THR A 261 -26.05 -11.47 -0.47
CA THR A 261 -24.61 -11.70 -0.65
C THR A 261 -23.99 -10.45 -1.26
N LEU A 262 -22.75 -10.16 -0.88
CA LEU A 262 -21.87 -9.17 -1.51
C LEU A 262 -20.75 -9.93 -2.22
N ALA A 263 -20.45 -9.53 -3.45
CA ALA A 263 -19.30 -9.98 -4.20
C ALA A 263 -18.40 -8.79 -4.56
N VAL A 264 -17.11 -8.94 -4.31
CA VAL A 264 -16.09 -7.94 -4.64
C VAL A 264 -15.10 -8.57 -5.62
N HIS A 265 -15.00 -7.99 -6.81
CA HIS A 265 -14.03 -8.37 -7.84
C HIS A 265 -12.85 -7.42 -7.82
N LEU A 266 -11.65 -7.98 -7.75
CA LEU A 266 -10.38 -7.30 -7.58
C LEU A 266 -9.45 -7.72 -8.69
N ALA A 267 -8.82 -6.77 -9.37
CA ALA A 267 -7.87 -7.08 -10.42
C ALA A 267 -6.66 -6.15 -10.41
N TRP A 268 -5.45 -6.72 -10.42
CA TRP A 268 -4.18 -5.99 -10.45
C TRP A 268 -3.20 -6.68 -11.40
N ASP A 269 -2.26 -5.89 -11.92
CA ASP A 269 -1.22 -6.37 -12.81
C ASP A 269 -0.11 -7.02 -11.97
N ASP A 270 0.27 -8.22 -12.34
CA ASP A 270 1.25 -9.06 -11.65
C ASP A 270 1.89 -10.04 -12.65
N PRO A 271 3.13 -9.79 -13.09
CA PRO A 271 3.77 -10.59 -14.13
C PRO A 271 4.09 -12.02 -13.68
N THR A 272 4.07 -12.29 -12.36
CA THR A 272 4.34 -13.60 -11.79
C THR A 272 3.07 -14.21 -11.20
N ARG A 273 3.10 -15.53 -10.99
CA ARG A 273 2.00 -16.28 -10.38
C ARG A 273 2.56 -17.02 -9.18
N ASP A 274 2.66 -16.34 -8.05
CA ASP A 274 3.27 -16.85 -6.84
C ASP A 274 2.20 -17.49 -5.95
N HIS A 275 1.99 -18.79 -6.15
CA HIS A 275 0.87 -19.55 -5.56
C HIS A 275 1.33 -20.63 -4.58
N ALA A 276 2.53 -20.51 -4.00
CA ALA A 276 3.10 -21.51 -3.10
C ALA A 276 3.87 -20.85 -1.95
N THR A 277 3.82 -21.48 -0.78
CA THR A 277 4.58 -21.06 0.44
C THR A 277 5.44 -22.20 0.98
N LEU A 278 5.88 -23.11 0.10
CA LEU A 278 6.54 -24.36 0.48
C LEU A 278 8.04 -24.21 0.75
N ARG A 279 8.70 -23.23 0.10
CA ARG A 279 10.13 -22.94 0.30
C ARG A 279 10.28 -21.73 1.22
N PRO A 280 11.36 -21.63 2.00
CA PRO A 280 11.58 -20.50 2.92
C PRO A 280 11.51 -19.12 2.26
N GLN A 281 11.87 -19.04 0.98
CA GLN A 281 11.87 -17.81 0.17
C GLN A 281 10.64 -17.65 -0.73
N SER A 282 9.68 -18.59 -0.66
CA SER A 282 8.46 -18.52 -1.46
C SER A 282 7.37 -17.80 -0.67
N PHE A 283 6.92 -16.67 -1.21
CA PHE A 283 5.78 -15.92 -0.71
C PHE A 283 4.62 -16.03 -1.70
N SER A 284 3.41 -15.85 -1.20
CA SER A 284 2.18 -16.07 -1.95
C SER A 284 1.54 -14.74 -2.29
N ASP A 285 1.04 -14.63 -3.51
CA ASP A 285 0.20 -13.51 -3.91
C ASP A 285 -1.07 -13.51 -3.06
N GLY A 286 -1.55 -12.30 -2.77
CA GLY A 286 -2.70 -12.12 -1.91
C GLY A 286 -3.41 -10.82 -2.15
N VAL A 287 -4.71 -10.81 -1.87
CA VAL A 287 -5.49 -9.59 -1.84
C VAL A 287 -6.47 -9.62 -0.68
N ALA A 288 -6.61 -8.49 -0.02
CA ALA A 288 -7.53 -8.32 1.08
C ALA A 288 -8.43 -7.10 0.90
N VAL A 289 -9.63 -7.21 1.46
CA VAL A 289 -10.59 -6.13 1.62
C VAL A 289 -10.88 -6.00 3.11
N GLN A 290 -10.77 -4.80 3.67
CA GLN A 290 -11.18 -4.53 5.04
C GLN A 290 -12.38 -3.60 5.06
N PHE A 291 -13.19 -3.72 6.12
CA PHE A 291 -14.39 -2.92 6.32
C PHE A 291 -14.40 -2.28 7.72
N SER A 292 -14.93 -1.06 7.80
CA SER A 292 -15.41 -0.43 9.04
C SER A 292 -16.80 0.16 8.78
N THR A 293 -17.72 -0.07 9.72
CA THR A 293 -19.08 0.49 9.72
C THR A 293 -19.20 1.74 10.59
N ASP A 294 -18.09 2.23 11.13
CA ASP A 294 -18.06 3.41 11.98
C ASP A 294 -18.19 4.68 11.11
N ASP A 295 -18.85 5.71 11.65
CA ASP A 295 -19.00 7.00 10.96
C ASP A 295 -17.64 7.69 10.78
N ASP A 296 -16.74 7.52 11.76
CA ASP A 296 -15.33 7.93 11.72
C ASP A 296 -14.47 6.66 11.80
N PRO A 297 -14.01 6.12 10.66
CA PRO A 297 -13.30 4.84 10.64
C PRO A 297 -11.91 4.96 11.28
N PRO A 298 -11.45 3.93 12.00
CA PRO A 298 -10.13 3.94 12.63
C PRO A 298 -9.00 3.95 11.59
N PHE A 299 -7.75 3.94 12.02
CA PHE A 299 -6.62 3.86 11.09
C PHE A 299 -6.77 2.72 10.06
N PHE A 300 -6.63 3.03 8.77
CA PHE A 300 -6.78 2.06 7.67
C PHE A 300 -5.73 0.94 7.70
N GLY A 301 -4.66 1.07 8.49
CA GLY A 301 -3.73 -0.04 8.76
C GLY A 301 -4.25 -0.95 9.86
N MET A 302 -5.40 -1.59 9.65
CA MET A 302 -5.94 -2.67 10.49
C MET A 302 -6.62 -2.23 11.81
N GLY A 303 -7.17 -1.02 11.86
CA GLY A 303 -7.99 -0.55 12.97
C GLY A 303 -7.20 0.02 14.15
N GLU A 304 -7.86 0.09 15.30
CA GLU A 304 -7.28 0.54 16.57
C GLU A 304 -7.99 -0.10 17.76
N ALA A 305 -7.47 0.07 18.98
CA ALA A 305 -7.88 -0.73 20.14
C ALA A 305 -9.40 -0.68 20.45
N ALA A 306 -10.05 0.44 20.15
CA ALA A 306 -11.48 0.65 20.39
C ALA A 306 -12.37 0.33 19.17
N SER A 307 -11.78 0.11 17.99
CA SER A 307 -12.50 0.06 16.72
C SER A 307 -12.00 -1.12 15.89
N VAL A 308 -12.79 -2.18 15.90
CA VAL A 308 -12.50 -3.45 15.20
C VAL A 308 -12.76 -3.28 13.71
N VAL A 309 -11.83 -3.73 12.87
CA VAL A 309 -12.05 -3.89 11.44
C VAL A 309 -12.20 -5.37 11.08
N GLN A 310 -13.01 -5.65 10.06
CA GLN A 310 -13.17 -7.00 9.51
C GLN A 310 -12.49 -7.09 8.16
N ILE A 311 -11.73 -8.16 7.95
CA ILE A 311 -10.87 -8.34 6.79
C ILE A 311 -11.23 -9.64 6.10
N TRP A 312 -11.41 -9.60 4.78
CA TRP A 312 -11.48 -10.76 3.91
C TRP A 312 -10.17 -10.86 3.16
N HIS A 313 -9.48 -11.99 3.24
CA HIS A 313 -8.13 -12.13 2.72
C HIS A 313 -8.00 -13.41 1.90
N TRP A 314 -7.95 -13.24 0.58
CA TRP A 314 -7.63 -14.32 -0.35
C TRP A 314 -6.12 -14.49 -0.48
N LYS A 315 -5.67 -15.74 -0.56
CA LYS A 315 -4.27 -16.09 -0.80
C LYS A 315 -4.17 -17.12 -1.92
N ALA A 316 -3.28 -16.90 -2.88
CA ALA A 316 -3.08 -17.80 -4.01
C ALA A 316 -2.73 -19.22 -3.55
N SER A 317 -1.83 -19.34 -2.57
CA SER A 317 -1.45 -20.63 -1.96
C SER A 317 -2.63 -21.38 -1.35
N TRP A 318 -3.54 -20.69 -0.66
CA TRP A 318 -4.71 -21.34 -0.05
C TRP A 318 -5.68 -21.88 -1.08
N GLN A 319 -5.80 -21.22 -2.24
CA GLN A 319 -6.62 -21.71 -3.34
C GLN A 319 -6.09 -23.04 -3.90
N GLU A 320 -4.79 -23.14 -4.06
CA GLU A 320 -4.14 -24.36 -4.54
C GLU A 320 -4.32 -25.48 -3.50
N ASP A 321 -4.13 -25.17 -2.22
CA ASP A 321 -4.30 -26.12 -1.11
C ASP A 321 -5.74 -26.63 -1.00
N ALA A 322 -6.73 -25.80 -1.32
CA ALA A 322 -8.15 -26.19 -1.34
C ALA A 322 -8.48 -27.19 -2.45
N THR A 323 -7.67 -27.23 -3.52
CA THR A 323 -7.79 -28.26 -4.58
C THR A 323 -7.01 -29.51 -4.21
N GLN A 324 -5.79 -29.33 -3.71
CA GLN A 324 -4.92 -30.39 -3.24
C GLN A 324 -3.96 -29.81 -2.18
N TRP A 325 -3.99 -30.36 -0.96
CA TRP A 325 -3.03 -29.97 0.07
C TRP A 325 -1.59 -30.26 -0.40
N ARG A 326 -0.72 -29.25 -0.26
CA ARG A 326 0.70 -29.36 -0.60
C ARG A 326 1.54 -29.07 0.63
N ASP A 327 2.66 -29.76 0.72
CA ASP A 327 3.57 -29.69 1.85
C ASP A 327 5.03 -29.70 1.36
N ILE A 328 5.99 -29.69 2.28
CA ILE A 328 7.42 -29.62 1.94
C ILE A 328 7.86 -30.75 1.00
N GLU A 329 7.24 -31.94 1.10
CA GLU A 329 7.47 -33.10 0.24
C GLU A 329 7.01 -32.84 -1.20
N THR A 330 6.07 -31.92 -1.42
CA THR A 330 5.66 -31.49 -2.77
C THR A 330 6.79 -30.72 -3.46
N ALA A 331 7.53 -29.90 -2.69
CA ALA A 331 8.68 -29.15 -3.22
C ALA A 331 9.97 -29.99 -3.25
N TYR A 332 10.10 -30.97 -2.35
CA TYR A 332 11.28 -31.82 -2.16
C TYR A 332 10.89 -33.30 -2.06
N PRO A 333 10.51 -33.96 -3.17
CA PRO A 333 9.97 -35.34 -3.15
C PRO A 333 10.97 -36.42 -2.73
N HIS A 334 12.25 -36.05 -2.58
CA HIS A 334 13.34 -36.93 -2.15
C HIS A 334 13.96 -36.49 -0.81
N ALA A 335 13.30 -35.58 -0.10
CA ALA A 335 13.72 -35.24 1.25
C ALA A 335 13.64 -36.48 2.16
N ALA A 336 14.63 -36.63 3.03
CA ALA A 336 14.50 -37.59 4.12
C ALA A 336 13.41 -37.09 5.06
N VAL A 337 12.50 -37.99 5.44
CA VAL A 337 11.45 -37.73 6.40
C VAL A 337 11.70 -38.58 7.63
N ASP A 338 11.63 -37.95 8.81
CA ASP A 338 11.74 -38.65 10.07
C ASP A 338 10.43 -39.39 10.38
N TRP A 339 10.57 -40.54 11.00
CA TRP A 339 9.44 -41.33 11.46
C TRP A 339 8.87 -40.74 12.75
N TYR A 340 7.54 -40.63 12.83
CA TYR A 340 6.82 -40.26 14.04
C TYR A 340 5.72 -41.28 14.32
N GLU A 341 5.62 -41.72 15.57
CA GLU A 341 4.61 -42.67 16.07
C GLU A 341 3.15 -42.16 15.89
N ALA A 342 2.99 -40.88 15.60
CA ALA A 342 1.72 -40.18 15.43
C ALA A 342 1.02 -40.38 14.07
N GLN A 343 1.59 -41.17 13.16
CA GLN A 343 0.97 -41.49 11.87
C GLN A 343 -0.24 -42.40 12.05
N ARG A 344 -1.42 -41.98 11.56
CA ARG A 344 -2.70 -42.66 11.85
C ARG A 344 -2.83 -44.04 11.21
N ASP A 345 -2.19 -44.26 10.06
CA ASP A 345 -2.39 -45.44 9.22
C ASP A 345 -1.17 -46.39 9.19
N TYR A 346 -0.08 -46.07 9.88
CA TYR A 346 1.12 -46.91 9.88
C TYR A 346 0.98 -48.11 10.83
N ARG A 347 1.37 -49.29 10.36
CA ARG A 347 1.49 -50.51 11.18
C ARG A 347 2.96 -50.90 11.28
N TYR A 348 3.41 -51.17 12.50
CA TYR A 348 4.78 -51.62 12.76
C TYR A 348 5.15 -52.83 11.88
N GLY A 349 6.18 -52.68 11.05
CA GLY A 349 6.70 -53.72 10.15
C GLY A 349 6.30 -53.58 8.68
N GLU A 350 5.42 -52.63 8.32
CA GLU A 350 5.12 -52.29 6.93
C GLU A 350 6.25 -51.45 6.29
N PRO A 351 6.50 -51.56 4.98
CA PRO A 351 7.44 -50.70 4.26
C PRO A 351 7.05 -49.22 4.40
N PHE A 352 8.01 -48.38 4.78
CA PHE A 352 7.77 -46.95 4.90
C PHE A 352 7.81 -46.27 3.53
N GLU A 353 6.68 -45.71 3.09
CA GLU A 353 6.63 -44.87 1.90
C GLU A 353 6.60 -43.39 2.30
N VAL A 354 7.54 -42.59 1.76
CA VAL A 354 7.63 -41.14 2.01
C VAL A 354 6.31 -40.42 1.66
N SER A 355 5.57 -40.93 0.67
CA SER A 355 4.23 -40.45 0.28
C SER A 355 3.20 -40.49 1.42
N GLN A 356 3.41 -41.29 2.46
CA GLN A 356 2.51 -41.44 3.60
C GLN A 356 2.82 -40.48 4.77
N SER A 357 3.87 -39.66 4.65
CA SER A 357 4.32 -38.75 5.71
C SER A 357 3.64 -37.37 5.74
N THR A 358 2.71 -37.11 4.80
CA THR A 358 2.02 -35.82 4.66
C THR A 358 1.35 -35.34 5.96
N THR A 359 1.27 -34.03 6.20
CA THR A 359 0.53 -33.48 7.36
C THR A 359 -0.90 -34.06 7.50
N ALA A 360 -1.59 -34.31 6.40
CA ALA A 360 -2.97 -34.83 6.41
C ALA A 360 -3.11 -36.28 6.95
N SER A 361 -2.04 -37.08 6.95
CA SER A 361 -2.03 -38.47 7.47
C SER A 361 -1.61 -38.59 8.94
N GLN A 362 -1.22 -37.47 9.56
CA GLN A 362 -0.78 -37.40 10.95
C GLN A 362 -1.96 -37.14 11.90
N ASP A 363 -1.81 -37.51 13.16
CA ASP A 363 -2.76 -37.07 14.18
C ASP A 363 -2.52 -35.59 14.58
N PRO A 364 -3.54 -34.72 14.54
CA PRO A 364 -3.44 -33.31 14.91
C PRO A 364 -2.84 -33.09 16.31
N GLN A 365 -3.03 -34.04 17.24
CA GLN A 365 -2.46 -33.95 18.59
C GLN A 365 -0.94 -33.81 18.58
N PHE A 366 -0.26 -34.36 17.57
CA PHE A 366 1.19 -34.29 17.42
C PHE A 366 1.63 -33.30 16.34
N MET A 367 0.70 -32.75 15.57
CA MET A 367 0.94 -31.67 14.62
C MET A 367 0.59 -30.33 15.27
N GLY A 368 1.50 -29.79 16.08
CA GLY A 368 1.22 -28.65 16.97
C GLY A 368 0.51 -27.46 16.31
N GLY A 369 0.84 -27.12 15.06
CA GLY A 369 0.11 -26.09 14.30
C GLY A 369 -1.35 -26.47 14.02
N TRP A 370 -1.59 -27.66 13.48
CA TRP A 370 -2.93 -28.15 13.18
C TRP A 370 -3.74 -28.39 14.46
N GLY A 371 -3.14 -29.02 15.48
CA GLY A 371 -3.76 -29.27 16.78
C GLY A 371 -4.07 -28.01 17.58
N ALA A 372 -3.41 -26.88 17.29
CA ALA A 372 -3.71 -25.57 17.85
C ALA A 372 -4.71 -24.76 16.99
N ASP A 373 -5.38 -25.41 16.04
CA ASP A 373 -6.31 -24.79 15.09
C ASP A 373 -5.71 -23.61 14.30
N ASN A 374 -4.39 -23.64 14.03
CA ASN A 374 -3.75 -22.65 13.16
C ASN A 374 -4.29 -22.81 11.73
N PRO A 375 -4.97 -21.80 11.16
CA PRO A 375 -5.52 -21.91 9.82
C PRO A 375 -4.47 -22.21 8.75
N LEU A 376 -3.23 -21.73 8.92
CA LEU A 376 -2.14 -22.00 7.97
C LEU A 376 -1.76 -23.48 7.92
N SER A 377 -1.97 -24.21 9.01
CA SER A 377 -1.60 -25.61 9.19
C SER A 377 -2.78 -26.58 9.09
N ASP A 378 -3.99 -26.12 8.76
CA ASP A 378 -5.17 -26.99 8.65
C ASP A 378 -5.27 -27.61 7.25
N PRO A 379 -4.95 -28.91 7.06
CA PRO A 379 -5.07 -29.60 5.78
C PRO A 379 -6.51 -29.78 5.30
N ARG A 380 -7.50 -29.45 6.13
CA ARG A 380 -8.93 -29.55 5.79
C ARG A 380 -9.51 -28.23 5.31
N ARG A 381 -8.71 -27.18 5.16
CA ARG A 381 -9.13 -25.88 4.64
C ARG A 381 -9.87 -26.05 3.31
N ARG A 382 -11.06 -25.45 3.19
CA ARG A 382 -11.93 -25.55 2.01
C ARG A 382 -12.09 -24.26 1.22
N SER A 383 -11.72 -23.12 1.80
CA SER A 383 -11.80 -21.82 1.15
C SER A 383 -10.40 -21.27 0.83
N ALA A 384 -10.31 -20.57 -0.30
CA ALA A 384 -9.13 -19.81 -0.71
C ALA A 384 -8.96 -18.49 0.07
N ALA A 385 -9.93 -18.13 0.92
CA ALA A 385 -9.91 -16.91 1.71
C ALA A 385 -10.19 -17.16 3.20
N GLU A 386 -9.74 -16.23 4.03
CA GLU A 386 -10.13 -16.13 5.43
C GLU A 386 -10.89 -14.83 5.71
N GLU A 387 -11.81 -14.90 6.67
CA GLU A 387 -12.30 -13.78 7.44
C GLU A 387 -11.44 -13.65 8.70
N ALA A 388 -11.00 -12.43 8.97
CA ALA A 388 -10.15 -12.08 10.10
C ALA A 388 -10.60 -10.76 10.73
N LEU A 389 -10.22 -10.55 11.98
CA LEU A 389 -10.49 -9.34 12.75
C LEU A 389 -9.17 -8.67 13.12
N ALA A 390 -9.17 -7.35 13.22
CA ALA A 390 -8.05 -6.60 13.77
C ALA A 390 -8.53 -5.36 14.55
N THR A 391 -7.76 -4.98 15.55
CA THR A 391 -7.94 -3.82 16.44
C THR A 391 -6.66 -3.00 16.52
N GLY A 392 -5.91 -2.98 15.42
CA GLY A 392 -4.59 -2.37 15.35
C GLY A 392 -3.56 -3.25 14.64
N LEU A 393 -2.41 -2.64 14.42
CA LEU A 393 -1.25 -3.31 13.83
C LEU A 393 -0.79 -4.45 14.74
N GLY A 394 -0.62 -5.64 14.17
CA GLY A 394 -0.15 -6.83 14.89
C GLY A 394 -1.23 -7.59 15.67
N THR A 395 -2.50 -7.19 15.61
CA THR A 395 -3.61 -7.89 16.32
C THR A 395 -4.49 -8.74 15.40
N LEU A 396 -4.07 -8.93 14.13
CA LEU A 396 -4.80 -9.75 13.17
C LEU A 396 -5.05 -11.15 13.74
N THR A 397 -6.32 -11.51 13.79
CA THR A 397 -6.76 -12.82 14.27
C THR A 397 -7.73 -13.39 13.26
N SER A 398 -7.37 -14.50 12.63
CA SER A 398 -8.28 -15.26 11.78
C SER A 398 -9.46 -15.76 12.61
N ARG A 399 -10.66 -15.72 12.03
CA ARG A 399 -11.83 -16.32 12.70
C ARG A 399 -11.67 -17.84 12.78
N PRO A 400 -12.24 -18.49 13.80
CA PRO A 400 -12.27 -19.95 13.88
C PRO A 400 -12.85 -20.58 12.60
N PRO A 401 -12.40 -21.78 12.19
CA PRO A 401 -12.87 -22.44 10.96
C PRO A 401 -14.40 -22.53 10.82
N ALA A 402 -15.12 -22.74 11.93
CA ALA A 402 -16.59 -22.81 11.95
C ALA A 402 -17.30 -21.48 11.62
N LEU A 403 -16.59 -20.36 11.73
CA LEU A 403 -17.08 -19.00 11.48
C LEU A 403 -16.52 -18.39 10.18
N GLN A 404 -15.78 -19.18 9.40
CA GLN A 404 -15.27 -18.77 8.09
C GLN A 404 -16.40 -18.79 7.06
N CYS A 405 -16.87 -17.60 6.66
CA CYS A 405 -18.04 -17.44 5.78
C CYS A 405 -17.71 -16.74 4.44
N VAL A 406 -16.42 -16.54 4.14
CA VAL A 406 -15.98 -15.95 2.88
C VAL A 406 -15.50 -17.03 1.92
N ASP A 407 -16.08 -17.04 0.74
CA ASP A 407 -15.64 -17.83 -0.41
C ASP A 407 -14.84 -16.96 -1.36
N ALA A 408 -13.91 -17.56 -2.08
CA ALA A 408 -13.08 -16.82 -3.01
C ALA A 408 -12.61 -17.67 -4.18
N LYS A 409 -12.44 -17.01 -5.34
CA LYS A 409 -11.82 -17.59 -6.52
C LYS A 409 -10.92 -16.57 -7.20
N GLY A 410 -9.67 -16.94 -7.39
CA GLY A 410 -8.65 -16.22 -8.14
C GLY A 410 -8.36 -16.88 -9.48
N LEU A 411 -8.11 -16.07 -10.49
CA LEU A 411 -7.64 -16.44 -11.81
C LEU A 411 -6.43 -15.59 -12.14
N TRP A 412 -5.31 -16.23 -12.44
CA TRP A 412 -4.15 -15.57 -13.03
C TRP A 412 -4.12 -15.85 -14.53
N GLN A 413 -4.07 -14.79 -15.34
CA GLN A 413 -4.00 -14.90 -16.80
C GLN A 413 -3.30 -13.66 -17.37
N ASP A 414 -2.37 -13.85 -18.31
CA ASP A 414 -1.69 -12.79 -19.07
C ASP A 414 -1.03 -11.71 -18.17
N GLY A 415 -0.37 -12.15 -17.09
CA GLY A 415 0.32 -11.24 -16.16
C GLY A 415 -0.63 -10.41 -15.30
N ARG A 416 -1.82 -10.95 -15.01
CA ARG A 416 -2.85 -10.28 -14.22
C ARG A 416 -3.61 -11.25 -13.33
N TRP A 417 -3.79 -10.85 -12.08
CA TRP A 417 -4.73 -11.51 -11.17
C TRP A 417 -6.13 -10.91 -11.29
N GLN A 418 -7.13 -11.78 -11.21
CA GLN A 418 -8.54 -11.43 -11.00
C GLN A 418 -9.09 -12.30 -9.89
N VAL A 419 -9.58 -11.70 -8.81
CA VAL A 419 -10.08 -12.41 -7.63
C VAL A 419 -11.50 -11.94 -7.35
N VAL A 420 -12.40 -12.88 -7.11
CA VAL A 420 -13.74 -12.61 -6.58
C VAL A 420 -13.82 -13.13 -5.16
N LEU A 421 -14.19 -12.26 -4.24
CA LEU A 421 -14.56 -12.58 -2.85
C LEU A 421 -16.09 -12.54 -2.75
N LEU A 422 -16.70 -13.56 -2.14
CA LEU A 422 -18.14 -13.61 -1.89
C LEU A 422 -18.40 -13.87 -0.40
N ARG A 423 -19.33 -13.13 0.17
CA ARG A 423 -19.79 -13.36 1.54
C ARG A 423 -21.24 -12.90 1.70
N GLN A 424 -21.99 -13.59 2.55
CA GLN A 424 -23.29 -13.12 3.00
C GLN A 424 -23.17 -11.73 3.63
N MET A 425 -24.13 -10.84 3.35
CA MET A 425 -24.12 -9.45 3.83
C MET A 425 -24.45 -9.34 5.31
N SER A 426 -25.35 -10.17 5.83
CA SER A 426 -25.78 -10.17 7.23
C SER A 426 -25.89 -11.59 7.76
N PRO A 427 -24.77 -12.25 8.08
CA PRO A 427 -24.78 -13.54 8.74
C PRO A 427 -25.18 -13.39 10.22
N ASN A 428 -25.56 -14.52 10.82
CA ASN A 428 -26.25 -14.55 12.11
C ASN A 428 -25.32 -14.75 13.30
N GLU A 429 -23.99 -14.76 13.10
CA GLU A 429 -23.04 -15.05 14.18
C GLU A 429 -22.62 -13.76 14.92
N PRO A 430 -22.33 -13.85 16.23
CA PRO A 430 -21.82 -12.72 16.99
C PRO A 430 -20.51 -12.18 16.41
N GLY A 431 -20.39 -10.86 16.31
CA GLY A 431 -19.20 -10.18 15.77
C GLY A 431 -19.13 -10.07 14.25
N ASP A 432 -20.10 -10.62 13.52
CA ASP A 432 -20.16 -10.54 12.06
C ASP A 432 -20.34 -9.10 11.53
N LEU A 433 -19.67 -8.80 10.43
CA LEU A 433 -19.95 -7.61 9.62
C LEU A 433 -21.39 -7.71 9.12
N LYS A 434 -22.20 -6.68 9.37
CA LYS A 434 -23.58 -6.61 8.88
C LYS A 434 -23.73 -5.45 7.92
N LEU A 435 -23.95 -5.81 6.66
CA LEU A 435 -24.14 -4.92 5.54
C LEU A 435 -25.61 -4.94 5.10
N LYS A 436 -26.15 -3.79 4.74
CA LYS A 436 -27.54 -3.64 4.28
C LYS A 436 -27.59 -2.89 2.94
N PRO A 437 -28.53 -3.24 2.03
CA PRO A 437 -28.81 -2.43 0.86
C PRO A 437 -29.07 -0.96 1.23
N GLY A 438 -28.53 -0.02 0.46
CA GLY A 438 -28.61 1.41 0.71
C GLY A 438 -27.63 1.97 1.73
N GLN A 439 -26.75 1.15 2.32
CA GLN A 439 -25.74 1.57 3.29
C GLN A 439 -24.43 1.99 2.58
N SER A 440 -23.76 3.01 3.12
CA SER A 440 -22.38 3.36 2.78
C SER A 440 -21.44 2.87 3.87
N VAL A 441 -20.33 2.25 3.49
CA VAL A 441 -19.37 1.61 4.43
C VAL A 441 -17.94 1.95 4.03
N SER A 442 -17.08 2.19 5.01
CA SER A 442 -15.66 2.44 4.79
C SER A 442 -14.96 1.14 4.39
N VAL A 443 -14.22 1.16 3.28
CA VAL A 443 -13.51 0.01 2.72
C VAL A 443 -12.07 0.37 2.35
N ALA A 444 -11.11 -0.50 2.66
CA ALA A 444 -9.73 -0.37 2.19
C ALA A 444 -9.20 -1.71 1.69
N PHE A 445 -8.13 -1.66 0.91
CA PHE A 445 -7.61 -2.80 0.17
C PHE A 445 -6.13 -2.97 0.43
N ALA A 446 -5.67 -4.21 0.35
CA ALA A 446 -4.26 -4.52 0.36
C ALA A 446 -3.93 -5.62 -0.66
N VAL A 447 -2.77 -5.50 -1.30
CA VAL A 447 -2.23 -6.49 -2.25
C VAL A 447 -0.82 -6.88 -1.83
N TRP A 448 -0.56 -8.18 -1.87
CA TRP A 448 0.75 -8.78 -1.65
C TRP A 448 1.23 -9.37 -2.97
N ASP A 449 2.43 -8.94 -3.39
CA ASP A 449 3.20 -9.49 -4.51
C ASP A 449 4.24 -10.47 -3.94
N GLY A 450 4.03 -11.77 -4.19
CA GLY A 450 4.86 -12.84 -3.66
C GLY A 450 6.29 -12.81 -4.22
N HIS A 451 6.46 -12.45 -5.49
CA HIS A 451 7.76 -12.31 -6.13
C HIS A 451 8.61 -11.21 -5.48
N ALA A 452 7.97 -10.11 -5.09
CA ALA A 452 8.61 -9.01 -4.40
C ALA A 452 8.78 -9.23 -2.88
N GLY A 453 8.40 -10.42 -2.38
CA GLY A 453 8.60 -10.85 -1.01
C GLY A 453 7.55 -10.32 -0.03
N ASP A 454 6.40 -9.84 -0.50
CA ASP A 454 5.36 -9.32 0.36
C ASP A 454 4.79 -10.41 1.29
N ARG A 455 4.61 -10.04 2.56
CA ARG A 455 4.01 -10.87 3.61
C ARG A 455 3.65 -10.01 4.81
N ASN A 456 2.67 -10.41 5.59
CA ASN A 456 2.26 -9.71 6.81
C ASN A 456 2.01 -8.20 6.53
N GLY A 457 2.73 -7.30 7.21
CA GLY A 457 2.66 -5.85 7.00
C GLY A 457 3.47 -5.32 5.81
N GLN A 458 4.29 -6.14 5.15
CA GLN A 458 4.94 -5.78 3.89
C GLN A 458 3.98 -6.06 2.75
N LYS A 459 3.31 -5.01 2.29
CA LYS A 459 2.23 -5.05 1.30
C LYS A 459 1.96 -3.66 0.72
N ASN A 460 1.18 -3.62 -0.34
CA ASN A 460 0.66 -2.42 -0.97
C ASN A 460 -0.75 -2.15 -0.44
N VAL A 461 -1.04 -0.96 0.07
CA VAL A 461 -2.31 -0.62 0.72
C VAL A 461 -2.99 0.59 0.08
N SER A 462 -4.31 0.59 0.06
CA SER A 462 -5.11 1.80 -0.18
C SER A 462 -5.37 2.52 1.15
N ILE A 463 -5.81 3.77 1.04
CA ILE A 463 -6.52 4.45 2.13
C ILE A 463 -7.98 3.98 2.21
N TRP A 464 -8.73 4.54 3.16
CA TRP A 464 -10.19 4.37 3.18
C TRP A 464 -10.84 4.95 1.92
N ASN A 465 -11.78 4.18 1.39
CA ASN A 465 -12.69 4.49 0.31
C ASN A 465 -14.11 4.20 0.79
N ILE A 466 -15.11 4.60 0.00
CA ILE A 466 -16.52 4.35 0.33
C ILE A 466 -17.05 3.23 -0.57
N LEU A 467 -17.68 2.22 0.03
CA LEU A 467 -18.51 1.23 -0.66
C LEU A 467 -19.97 1.61 -0.47
N GLU A 468 -20.66 1.95 -1.56
CA GLU A 468 -22.09 2.26 -1.56
C GLU A 468 -22.89 1.06 -2.04
N LEU A 469 -23.71 0.49 -1.17
CA LEU A 469 -24.58 -0.63 -1.49
C LEU A 469 -25.87 -0.08 -2.12
N GLU A 470 -26.17 -0.45 -3.36
CA GLU A 470 -27.43 -0.05 -4.01
C GLU A 470 -28.66 -0.61 -3.25
N ARG A 471 -29.85 -0.02 -3.44
CA ARG A 471 -31.07 -0.37 -2.68
C ARG A 471 -31.79 -1.62 -3.18
#